data_AF-A0A661NG35-F1
#
_entry.id   AF-A0A661NG35-F1
#
_cell.length_a   1.000
_cell.length_b   1.000
_cell.length_c   1.000
_cell.angle_alpha   90.00
_cell.angle_beta   90.00
_cell.angle_gamma   90.00
#
_symmetry.space_group_name_H-M   'P 1'
#
loop_
_entity.id
_entity.type
_entity.pdbx_description
1 polymer ?
#
loop_
_entity_poly.entity_id
_entity_poly.type
_entity_poly.pdbx_seq_one_letter_code
_entity_poly.pdbx_strand_id
1 'polypeptide(L)'
;MTGDGVNDAPALREAHIGVAMGKAGTDVAREASALVLADDNFATIVDAIREGRAIYRNIQKFIFFLLSANMGLVVAVFTVSFVADWPPLTPLMILWINLVTNGLPALALGVDPPDRGLMEEPPRPVDEGLLVGQHYFGIAYVGTVMGAAAIILYMTSSQEMEALLRTRALAFSLLAISPLMHALSCRSPIRSLFMSRPAISIPLVVAMATSAAIHLVAILVPALRPVFRTFPVSATEWIWVLGLGAVVLPAMELAKIVYRRQMSGKRRLPASSSAASQRR
;
A
#
# COMPACT_ATOMS: atom_id res chain seq x y z
N MET A 1 -2.48 30.10 8.38
CA MET A 1 -3.03 31.40 8.84
C MET A 1 -4.49 31.16 9.21
N THR A 2 -4.96 31.76 10.30
CA THR A 2 -6.39 31.78 10.65
C THR A 2 -6.88 33.23 10.61
N GLY A 3 -8.11 33.47 10.16
CA GLY A 3 -8.66 34.81 10.07
C GLY A 3 -10.19 34.82 9.91
N ASP A 4 -10.79 35.98 10.08
CA ASP A 4 -12.24 36.17 10.01
C ASP A 4 -12.62 37.44 9.24
N GLY A 5 -11.72 38.43 9.18
CA GLY A 5 -11.96 39.70 8.52
C GLY A 5 -11.49 39.79 7.08
N VAL A 6 -12.01 40.79 6.36
CA VAL A 6 -11.52 41.19 5.02
C VAL A 6 -10.02 41.51 5.05
N ASN A 7 -9.53 42.04 6.17
CA ASN A 7 -8.12 42.38 6.37
C ASN A 7 -7.21 41.15 6.41
N ASP A 8 -7.75 39.97 6.76
CA ASP A 8 -6.99 38.72 6.81
C ASP A 8 -6.91 38.03 5.45
N ALA A 9 -7.74 38.44 4.47
CA ALA A 9 -7.85 37.78 3.18
C ALA A 9 -6.50 37.65 2.41
N PRO A 10 -5.61 38.67 2.38
CA PRO A 10 -4.29 38.50 1.76
C PRO A 10 -3.45 37.41 2.45
N ALA A 11 -3.44 37.38 3.79
CA ALA A 11 -2.66 36.43 4.57
C ALA A 11 -3.26 35.01 4.52
N LEU A 12 -4.59 34.89 4.45
CA LEU A 12 -5.27 33.61 4.24
C LEU A 12 -4.91 33.00 2.88
N ARG A 13 -4.85 33.83 1.83
CA ARG A 13 -4.54 33.40 0.47
C ARG A 13 -3.07 33.04 0.26
N GLU A 14 -2.16 33.77 0.91
CA GLU A 14 -0.71 33.49 0.85
C GLU A 14 -0.30 32.29 1.72
N ALA A 15 -1.10 31.92 2.71
CA ALA A 15 -0.82 30.75 3.53
C ALA A 15 -1.01 29.46 2.73
N HIS A 16 -0.11 28.49 2.91
CA HIS A 16 -0.27 27.14 2.35
C HIS A 16 -1.65 26.53 2.64
N ILE A 17 -2.21 26.81 3.81
CA ILE A 17 -3.61 26.57 4.17
C ILE A 17 -4.11 27.78 4.98
N GLY A 18 -4.96 28.60 4.36
CA GLY A 18 -5.76 29.61 5.04
C GLY A 18 -7.01 28.98 5.66
N VAL A 19 -7.33 29.34 6.90
CA VAL A 19 -8.48 28.83 7.66
C VAL A 19 -9.38 30.00 8.07
N ALA A 20 -10.62 30.05 7.59
CA ALA A 20 -11.57 31.09 7.95
C ALA A 20 -12.63 30.61 8.96
N MET A 21 -13.16 31.55 9.73
CA MET A 21 -14.33 31.31 10.59
C MET A 21 -15.61 31.19 9.75
N GLY A 22 -16.43 30.20 10.04
CA GLY A 22 -17.66 29.91 9.31
C GLY A 22 -18.80 30.86 9.66
N LYS A 23 -19.05 31.12 10.96
CA LYS A 23 -20.16 31.97 11.41
C LYS A 23 -19.74 33.42 11.59
N ALA A 24 -18.66 33.67 12.33
CA ALA A 24 -18.15 35.00 12.61
C ALA A 24 -17.37 35.61 11.44
N GLY A 25 -16.91 34.79 10.48
CA GLY A 25 -16.12 35.25 9.35
C GLY A 25 -16.92 36.04 8.32
N THR A 26 -16.23 36.94 7.64
CA THR A 26 -16.73 37.65 6.46
C THR A 26 -16.73 36.74 5.23
N ASP A 27 -17.59 37.01 4.24
CA ASP A 27 -17.60 36.25 2.98
C ASP A 27 -16.24 36.31 2.29
N VAL A 28 -15.58 37.47 2.33
CA VAL A 28 -14.25 37.65 1.74
C VAL A 28 -13.21 36.74 2.41
N ALA A 29 -13.25 36.61 3.75
CA ALA A 29 -12.35 35.70 4.46
C ALA A 29 -12.61 34.24 4.09
N ARG A 30 -13.89 33.82 3.98
CA ARG A 30 -14.27 32.45 3.57
C ARG A 30 -13.86 32.13 2.14
N GLU A 31 -14.02 33.06 1.21
CA GLU A 31 -13.60 32.88 -0.19
C GLU A 31 -12.07 32.87 -0.36
N ALA A 32 -11.35 33.58 0.50
CA ALA A 32 -9.90 33.62 0.49
C ALA A 32 -9.23 32.41 1.15
N SER A 33 -9.97 31.57 1.90
CA SER A 33 -9.43 30.46 2.66
C SER A 33 -9.58 29.10 1.95
N ALA A 34 -8.67 28.18 2.25
CA ALA A 34 -8.74 26.80 1.74
C ALA A 34 -9.61 25.89 2.63
N LEU A 35 -9.83 26.29 3.88
CA LEU A 35 -10.65 25.58 4.85
C LEU A 35 -11.53 26.58 5.61
N VAL A 36 -12.76 26.18 5.93
CA VAL A 36 -13.73 27.00 6.68
C VAL A 36 -14.23 26.21 7.89
N LEU A 37 -14.16 26.81 9.07
CA LEU A 37 -14.63 26.21 10.32
C LEU A 37 -16.13 26.46 10.49
N ALA A 38 -16.96 25.53 10.04
CA ALA A 38 -18.43 25.67 10.10
C ALA A 38 -18.98 25.93 11.52
N ASP A 39 -18.24 25.55 12.55
CA ASP A 39 -18.62 25.66 13.95
C ASP A 39 -17.88 26.78 14.72
N ASP A 40 -16.95 27.48 14.08
CA ASP A 40 -16.06 28.47 14.70
C ASP A 40 -15.20 27.93 15.85
N ASN A 41 -14.94 26.61 15.86
CA ASN A 41 -14.16 25.98 16.92
C ASN A 41 -12.73 25.68 16.47
N PHE A 42 -11.74 26.26 17.16
CA PHE A 42 -10.33 25.98 16.90
C PHE A 42 -9.94 24.51 17.13
N ALA A 43 -10.66 23.76 17.98
CA ALA A 43 -10.43 22.32 18.15
C ALA A 43 -10.63 21.54 16.85
N THR A 44 -11.54 21.99 15.98
CA THR A 44 -11.80 21.40 14.66
C THR A 44 -10.59 21.48 13.75
N ILE A 45 -9.70 22.48 13.92
CA ILE A 45 -8.42 22.54 13.21
C ILE A 45 -7.52 21.36 13.63
N VAL A 46 -7.47 21.04 14.92
CA VAL A 46 -6.65 19.92 15.43
C VAL A 46 -7.17 18.59 14.90
N ASP A 47 -8.49 18.44 14.83
CA ASP A 47 -9.12 17.25 14.26
C ASP A 47 -8.87 17.14 12.75
N ALA A 48 -8.94 18.24 12.01
CA ALA A 48 -8.59 18.29 10.59
C ALA A 48 -7.11 17.93 10.35
N ILE A 49 -6.19 18.39 11.21
CA ILE A 49 -4.77 18.01 11.15
C ILE A 49 -4.61 16.50 11.40
N ARG A 50 -5.33 15.94 12.38
CA ARG A 50 -5.31 14.49 12.66
C ARG A 50 -5.77 13.70 11.45
N GLU A 51 -6.86 14.11 10.82
CA GLU A 51 -7.42 13.45 9.63
C GLU A 51 -6.47 13.58 8.43
N GLY A 52 -5.91 14.76 8.17
CA GLY A 52 -4.93 14.96 7.10
C GLY A 52 -3.69 14.07 7.25
N ARG A 53 -3.19 13.92 8.49
CA ARG A 53 -2.09 12.97 8.78
C ARG A 53 -2.51 11.52 8.54
N ALA A 54 -3.74 11.14 8.89
CA ALA A 54 -4.26 9.79 8.69
C ALA A 54 -4.39 9.45 7.20
N ILE A 55 -4.99 10.36 6.42
CA ILE A 55 -5.11 10.24 4.96
C ILE A 55 -3.72 10.11 4.33
N TYR A 56 -2.76 10.95 4.69
CA TYR A 56 -1.40 10.86 4.16
C TYR A 56 -0.74 9.52 4.46
N ARG A 57 -0.86 9.01 5.69
CA ARG A 57 -0.35 7.67 6.05
C ARG A 57 -1.03 6.58 5.22
N ASN A 58 -2.34 6.65 5.02
CA ASN A 58 -3.07 5.67 4.23
C ASN A 58 -2.67 5.72 2.75
N ILE A 59 -2.38 6.91 2.20
CA ILE A 59 -1.80 7.07 0.87
C ILE A 59 -0.47 6.33 0.75
N GLN A 60 0.43 6.48 1.74
CA GLN A 60 1.69 5.73 1.75
C GLN A 60 1.45 4.20 1.76
N LYS A 61 0.49 3.72 2.57
CA LYS A 61 0.16 2.28 2.66
C LYS A 61 -0.31 1.71 1.34
N PHE A 62 -1.31 2.33 0.68
CA PHE A 62 -1.86 1.77 -0.56
C PHE A 62 -0.90 1.93 -1.74
N ILE A 63 -0.09 2.99 -1.81
CA ILE A 63 0.93 3.13 -2.85
C ILE A 63 2.01 2.08 -2.67
N PHE A 64 2.49 1.86 -1.44
CA PHE A 64 3.46 0.80 -1.14
C PHE A 64 2.91 -0.57 -1.57
N PHE A 65 1.66 -0.87 -1.24
CA PHE A 65 0.97 -2.09 -1.66
C PHE A 65 0.91 -2.24 -3.18
N LEU A 66 0.39 -1.23 -3.90
CA LEU A 66 0.23 -1.27 -5.36
C LEU A 66 1.56 -1.36 -6.09
N LEU A 67 2.58 -0.61 -5.65
CA LEU A 67 3.91 -0.66 -6.27
C LEU A 67 4.62 -1.98 -5.99
N SER A 68 4.47 -2.57 -4.80
CA SER A 68 5.03 -3.89 -4.49
C SER A 68 4.39 -4.98 -5.35
N ALA A 69 3.06 -4.96 -5.50
CA ALA A 69 2.34 -5.90 -6.37
C ALA A 69 2.75 -5.75 -7.84
N ASN A 70 2.84 -4.51 -8.35
CA ASN A 70 3.32 -4.24 -9.70
C ASN A 70 4.77 -4.66 -9.90
N MET A 71 5.64 -4.46 -8.92
CA MET A 71 7.02 -4.93 -8.98
C MET A 71 7.07 -6.46 -9.13
N GLY A 72 6.20 -7.20 -8.41
CA GLY A 72 6.10 -8.65 -8.59
C GLY A 72 5.63 -9.08 -9.98
N LEU A 73 4.66 -8.37 -10.55
CA LEU A 73 4.25 -8.56 -11.94
C LEU A 73 5.38 -8.28 -12.91
N VAL A 74 6.11 -7.17 -12.74
CA VAL A 74 7.24 -6.81 -13.59
C VAL A 74 8.32 -7.89 -13.53
N VAL A 75 8.73 -8.33 -12.34
CA VAL A 75 9.74 -9.39 -12.18
C VAL A 75 9.29 -10.68 -12.86
N ALA A 76 8.05 -11.12 -12.64
CA ALA A 76 7.53 -12.35 -13.23
C ALA A 76 7.43 -12.26 -14.76
N VAL A 77 6.74 -11.24 -15.28
CA VAL A 77 6.47 -11.10 -16.72
C VAL A 77 7.76 -10.83 -17.48
N PHE A 78 8.62 -9.95 -16.97
CA PHE A 78 9.92 -9.66 -17.60
C PHE A 78 10.73 -10.95 -17.69
N THR A 79 10.96 -11.63 -16.56
CA THR A 79 11.78 -12.86 -16.55
C THR A 79 11.22 -13.94 -17.47
N VAL A 80 9.91 -14.21 -17.40
CA VAL A 80 9.24 -15.20 -18.25
C VAL A 80 9.37 -14.84 -19.73
N SER A 81 9.31 -13.56 -20.09
CA SER A 81 9.41 -13.13 -21.50
C SER A 81 10.81 -13.31 -22.11
N PHE A 82 11.87 -13.43 -21.29
CA PHE A 82 13.24 -13.68 -21.75
C PHE A 82 13.61 -15.17 -21.80
N VAL A 83 12.78 -16.05 -21.23
CA VAL A 83 13.00 -17.50 -21.30
C VAL A 83 12.22 -18.03 -22.50
N ALA A 84 12.94 -18.70 -23.41
CA ALA A 84 12.32 -19.31 -24.58
C ALA A 84 11.21 -20.28 -24.15
N ASP A 85 10.11 -20.29 -24.91
CA ASP A 85 8.94 -21.16 -24.74
C ASP A 85 8.02 -20.86 -23.54
N TRP A 86 8.44 -20.10 -22.53
CA TRP A 86 7.57 -19.79 -21.40
C TRP A 86 6.55 -18.70 -21.75
N PRO A 87 5.23 -18.99 -21.70
CA PRO A 87 4.22 -18.03 -22.10
C PRO A 87 4.00 -16.97 -21.00
N PRO A 88 4.29 -15.68 -21.23
CA PRO A 88 4.03 -14.64 -20.25
C PRO A 88 2.53 -14.46 -20.00
N LEU A 89 2.20 -13.83 -18.87
CA LEU A 89 0.81 -13.43 -18.57
C LEU A 89 0.25 -12.58 -19.70
N THR A 90 -1.03 -12.80 -20.02
CA THR A 90 -1.71 -11.98 -21.03
C THR A 90 -1.98 -10.58 -20.48
N PRO A 91 -2.10 -9.56 -21.35
CA PRO A 91 -2.49 -8.22 -20.92
C PRO A 91 -3.80 -8.19 -20.11
N LEU A 92 -4.76 -9.06 -20.46
CA LEU A 92 -6.01 -9.19 -19.72
C LEU A 92 -5.81 -9.70 -18.28
N MET A 93 -4.94 -10.70 -18.09
CA MET A 93 -4.59 -11.20 -16.76
C MET A 93 -3.93 -10.11 -15.91
N ILE A 94 -3.03 -9.33 -16.51
CA ILE A 94 -2.34 -8.22 -15.83
C ILE A 94 -3.34 -7.12 -15.45
N LEU A 95 -4.23 -6.73 -16.37
CA LEU A 95 -5.28 -5.75 -16.12
C LEU A 95 -6.22 -6.22 -15.00
N TRP A 96 -6.61 -7.50 -15.01
CA TRP A 96 -7.45 -8.09 -13.97
C TRP A 96 -6.77 -8.01 -12.59
N ILE A 97 -5.48 -8.35 -12.52
CA ILE A 97 -4.72 -8.27 -11.25
C ILE A 97 -4.68 -6.83 -10.74
N ASN A 98 -4.32 -5.88 -11.60
CA ASN A 98 -4.13 -4.49 -11.18
C ASN A 98 -5.43 -3.76 -10.86
N LEU A 99 -6.48 -3.96 -11.64
CA LEU A 99 -7.72 -3.23 -11.49
C LEU A 99 -8.70 -3.92 -10.53
N VAL A 100 -8.88 -5.24 -10.69
CA VAL A 100 -9.94 -5.98 -10.00
C VAL A 100 -9.45 -6.51 -8.65
N THR A 101 -8.38 -7.30 -8.65
CA THR A 101 -7.96 -7.97 -7.39
C THR A 101 -7.21 -7.02 -6.46
N ASN A 102 -6.40 -6.11 -6.99
CA ASN A 102 -5.66 -5.14 -6.18
C ASN A 102 -6.46 -3.86 -5.88
N GLY A 103 -7.49 -3.56 -6.66
CA GLY A 103 -8.27 -2.33 -6.51
C GLY A 103 -8.98 -2.23 -5.14
N LEU A 104 -9.73 -3.26 -4.76
CA LEU A 104 -10.50 -3.22 -3.50
C LEU A 104 -9.59 -3.15 -2.26
N PRO A 105 -8.51 -3.94 -2.12
CA PRO A 105 -7.61 -3.81 -0.98
C PRO A 105 -6.90 -2.45 -0.93
N ALA A 106 -6.57 -1.86 -2.07
CA ALA A 106 -5.97 -0.51 -2.11
C ALA A 106 -6.94 0.56 -1.57
N LEU A 107 -8.22 0.50 -1.96
CA LEU A 107 -9.26 1.37 -1.42
C LEU A 107 -9.45 1.16 0.09
N ALA A 108 -9.46 -0.10 0.54
CA ALA A 108 -9.61 -0.42 1.94
C ALA A 108 -8.41 0.06 2.80
N LEU A 109 -7.19 0.03 2.26
CA LEU A 109 -6.02 0.63 2.88
C LEU A 109 -6.13 2.16 2.96
N GLY A 110 -6.83 2.79 2.00
CA GLY A 110 -7.15 4.23 2.00
C GLY A 110 -7.99 4.69 3.20
N VAL A 111 -8.82 3.80 3.73
CA VAL A 111 -9.71 4.07 4.89
C VAL A 111 -9.30 3.29 6.15
N ASP A 112 -8.07 2.79 6.19
CA ASP A 112 -7.56 2.07 7.37
C ASP A 112 -7.46 3.06 8.56
N PRO A 113 -7.84 2.64 9.78
CA PRO A 113 -7.82 3.54 10.94
C PRO A 113 -6.42 4.12 11.22
N PRO A 114 -6.34 5.34 11.78
CA PRO A 114 -5.07 5.97 12.11
C PRO A 114 -4.29 5.19 13.16
N ASP A 115 -2.96 5.20 13.05
CA ASP A 115 -2.08 4.55 14.01
C ASP A 115 -2.16 5.21 15.41
N ARG A 116 -2.08 4.39 16.46
CA ARG A 116 -1.93 4.90 17.83
C ARG A 116 -0.63 5.71 17.93
N GLY A 117 -0.74 6.96 18.37
CA GLY A 117 0.38 7.89 18.49
C GLY A 117 0.61 8.77 17.25
N LEU A 118 -0.28 8.77 16.26
CA LEU A 118 -0.14 9.61 15.04
C LEU A 118 0.05 11.10 15.34
N MET A 119 -0.58 11.60 16.41
CA MET A 119 -0.47 13.00 16.85
C MET A 119 0.76 13.27 17.74
N GLU A 120 1.42 12.23 18.22
CA GLU A 120 2.68 12.32 18.99
C GLU A 120 3.90 12.47 18.06
N GLU A 121 3.75 12.10 16.79
CA GLU A 121 4.78 12.28 15.78
C GLU A 121 4.93 13.78 15.41
N PRO A 122 6.16 14.28 15.23
CA PRO A 122 6.37 15.65 14.76
C PRO A 122 5.79 15.83 13.35
N PRO A 123 5.46 17.07 12.94
CA PRO A 123 5.10 17.36 11.55
C PRO A 123 6.19 16.86 10.59
N ARG A 124 5.78 16.26 9.46
CA ARG A 124 6.72 15.78 8.45
C ARG A 124 7.49 16.95 7.83
N PRO A 125 8.76 16.76 7.45
CA PRO A 125 9.49 17.71 6.62
C PRO A 125 8.79 17.93 5.27
N VAL A 126 8.82 19.16 4.76
CA VAL A 126 8.16 19.55 3.50
C VAL A 126 8.88 19.02 2.26
N ASP A 127 10.18 18.78 2.38
CA ASP A 127 11.08 18.25 1.36
C ASP A 127 11.10 16.71 1.30
N GLU A 128 10.49 16.04 2.29
CA GLU A 128 10.38 14.59 2.29
C GLU A 128 9.31 14.14 1.27
N GLY A 129 9.75 13.32 0.31
CA GLY A 129 8.87 12.71 -0.68
C GLY A 129 7.85 11.77 -0.04
N LEU A 130 6.84 11.40 -0.83
CA LEU A 130 5.77 10.49 -0.38
C LEU A 130 6.32 9.12 0.05
N LEU A 131 7.35 8.62 -0.64
CA LEU A 131 8.09 7.43 -0.29
C LEU A 131 9.57 7.77 -0.09
N VAL A 132 10.18 7.20 0.95
CA VAL A 132 11.62 7.31 1.20
C VAL A 132 12.37 6.09 0.67
N GLY A 133 13.70 6.17 0.56
CA GLY A 133 14.56 5.09 0.06
C GLY A 133 14.27 3.70 0.66
N GLN A 134 13.94 3.65 1.95
CA GLN A 134 13.58 2.40 2.63
C GLN A 134 12.27 1.78 2.11
N HIS A 135 11.30 2.59 1.69
CA HIS A 135 10.07 2.10 1.06
C HIS A 135 10.37 1.52 -0.32
N TYR A 136 11.21 2.18 -1.14
CA TYR A 136 11.60 1.67 -2.45
C TYR A 136 12.35 0.33 -2.35
N PHE A 137 13.25 0.18 -1.38
CA PHE A 137 13.90 -1.10 -1.10
C PHE A 137 12.88 -2.17 -0.70
N GLY A 138 11.92 -1.83 0.17
CA GLY A 138 10.84 -2.74 0.55
C GLY A 138 9.99 -3.19 -0.65
N ILE A 139 9.60 -2.25 -1.52
CA ILE A 139 8.86 -2.53 -2.76
C ILE A 139 9.65 -3.49 -3.66
N ALA A 140 10.93 -3.20 -3.89
CA ALA A 140 11.79 -4.04 -4.72
C ALA A 140 11.94 -5.45 -4.13
N TYR A 141 12.22 -5.55 -2.84
CA TYR A 141 12.40 -6.83 -2.14
C TYR A 141 11.12 -7.69 -2.20
N VAL A 142 9.98 -7.15 -1.79
CA VAL A 142 8.73 -7.90 -1.69
C VAL A 142 8.17 -8.23 -3.06
N GLY A 143 8.24 -7.29 -4.00
CA GLY A 143 7.91 -7.54 -5.40
C GLY A 143 8.74 -8.67 -5.98
N THR A 144 10.07 -8.64 -5.77
CA THR A 144 10.94 -9.73 -6.24
C THR A 144 10.58 -11.08 -5.62
N VAL A 145 10.21 -11.13 -4.33
CA VAL A 145 9.74 -12.38 -3.71
C VAL A 145 8.46 -12.90 -4.38
N MET A 146 7.47 -12.05 -4.63
CA MET A 146 6.23 -12.45 -5.31
C MET A 146 6.48 -12.89 -6.76
N GLY A 147 7.35 -12.17 -7.49
CA GLY A 147 7.71 -12.51 -8.86
C GLY A 147 8.51 -13.81 -8.94
N ALA A 148 9.47 -14.02 -8.03
CA ALA A 148 10.25 -15.25 -7.92
C ALA A 148 9.35 -16.46 -7.59
N ALA A 149 8.35 -16.28 -6.73
CA ALA A 149 7.35 -17.32 -6.45
C ALA A 149 6.59 -17.75 -7.71
N ALA A 150 6.25 -16.82 -8.61
CA ALA A 150 5.67 -17.15 -9.90
C ALA A 150 6.67 -17.86 -10.84
N ILE A 151 7.94 -17.43 -10.86
CA ILE A 151 9.00 -18.04 -11.68
C ILE A 151 9.26 -19.50 -11.25
N ILE A 152 9.22 -19.80 -9.95
CA ILE A 152 9.38 -21.16 -9.42
C ILE A 152 8.35 -22.13 -10.06
N LEU A 153 7.11 -21.67 -10.28
CA LEU A 153 6.09 -22.50 -10.96
C LEU A 153 6.47 -22.89 -12.39
N TYR A 154 7.19 -22.02 -13.11
CA TYR A 154 7.69 -22.33 -14.46
C TYR A 154 8.91 -23.25 -14.41
N MET A 155 9.79 -23.07 -13.43
CA MET A 155 10.97 -23.93 -13.26
C MET A 155 10.61 -25.39 -12.93
N THR A 156 9.48 -25.61 -12.25
CA THR A 156 9.03 -26.96 -11.87
C THR A 156 8.09 -27.60 -12.89
N SER A 157 7.67 -26.87 -13.93
CA SER A 157 6.75 -27.37 -14.95
C SER A 157 7.48 -28.19 -16.02
N SER A 158 6.78 -29.14 -16.64
CA SER A 158 7.28 -29.78 -17.86
C SER A 158 7.32 -28.76 -19.00
N GLN A 159 8.25 -28.94 -19.95
CA GLN A 159 8.41 -28.04 -21.10
C GLN A 159 7.39 -28.31 -22.22
N GLU A 160 6.34 -29.08 -21.92
CA GLU A 160 5.22 -29.30 -22.84
C GLU A 160 4.34 -28.05 -22.89
N MET A 161 3.93 -27.65 -24.08
CA MET A 161 3.16 -26.41 -24.28
C MET A 161 1.88 -26.35 -23.42
N GLU A 162 1.15 -27.47 -23.31
CA GLU A 162 -0.06 -27.53 -22.48
C GLU A 162 0.24 -27.30 -20.99
N ALA A 163 1.31 -27.90 -20.48
CA ALA A 163 1.75 -27.71 -19.10
C ALA A 163 2.19 -26.26 -18.84
N LEU A 164 2.90 -25.63 -19.78
CA LEU A 164 3.32 -24.23 -19.69
C LEU A 164 2.13 -23.26 -19.70
N LEU A 165 1.11 -23.52 -20.53
CA LEU A 165 -0.13 -22.74 -20.53
C LEU A 165 -0.90 -22.90 -19.22
N ARG A 166 -0.89 -24.10 -18.62
CA ARG A 166 -1.46 -24.34 -17.28
C ARG A 166 -0.69 -23.60 -16.20
N THR A 167 0.64 -23.64 -16.25
CA THR A 167 1.51 -22.88 -15.34
C THR A 167 1.25 -21.38 -15.42
N ARG A 168 1.01 -20.82 -16.60
CA ARG A 168 0.60 -19.42 -16.75
C ARG A 168 -0.69 -19.11 -15.99
N ALA A 169 -1.68 -20.00 -16.04
CA ALA A 169 -2.91 -19.83 -15.28
C ALA A 169 -2.67 -19.92 -13.76
N LEU A 170 -1.75 -20.79 -13.30
CA LEU A 170 -1.36 -20.86 -11.90
C LEU A 170 -0.60 -19.60 -11.46
N ALA A 171 0.30 -19.08 -12.30
CA ALA A 171 1.02 -17.82 -12.05
C ALA A 171 0.06 -16.63 -11.99
N PHE A 172 -0.97 -16.59 -12.84
CA PHE A 172 -2.05 -15.61 -12.78
C PHE A 172 -2.75 -15.64 -11.41
N SER A 173 -3.11 -16.83 -10.92
CA SER A 173 -3.76 -16.98 -9.61
C SER A 173 -2.83 -16.67 -8.44
N LEU A 174 -1.56 -17.07 -8.52
CA LEU A 174 -0.54 -16.75 -7.52
C LEU A 174 -0.35 -15.24 -7.39
N LEU A 175 -0.19 -14.53 -8.51
CA LEU A 175 0.01 -13.08 -8.52
C LEU A 175 -1.28 -12.28 -8.27
N ALA A 176 -2.45 -12.91 -8.36
CA ALA A 176 -3.71 -12.34 -7.89
C ALA A 176 -3.92 -12.49 -6.38
N ILE A 177 -3.53 -13.63 -5.81
CA ILE A 177 -3.79 -14.00 -4.41
C ILE A 177 -2.68 -13.52 -3.47
N SER A 178 -1.41 -13.57 -3.89
CA SER A 178 -0.27 -13.16 -3.06
C SER A 178 -0.36 -11.70 -2.60
N PRO A 179 -0.73 -10.72 -3.46
CA PRO A 179 -0.95 -9.35 -3.01
C PRO A 179 -2.05 -9.24 -1.94
N LEU A 180 -3.11 -10.04 -1.99
CA LEU A 180 -4.16 -10.00 -0.95
C LEU A 180 -3.56 -10.29 0.44
N MET A 181 -2.69 -11.29 0.54
CA MET A 181 -1.96 -11.58 1.79
C MET A 181 -0.97 -10.46 2.15
N HIS A 182 -0.28 -9.89 1.16
CA HIS A 182 0.62 -8.76 1.36
C HIS A 182 -0.10 -7.50 1.89
N ALA A 183 -1.36 -7.26 1.50
CA ALA A 183 -2.13 -6.09 1.93
C ALA A 183 -2.25 -6.00 3.47
N LEU A 184 -2.38 -7.14 4.16
CA LEU A 184 -2.37 -7.20 5.63
C LEU A 184 -1.06 -6.63 6.21
N SER A 185 0.07 -6.91 5.54
CA SER A 185 1.39 -6.47 5.96
C SER A 185 1.62 -4.98 5.74
N CYS A 186 0.88 -4.38 4.80
CA CYS A 186 0.99 -2.96 4.44
C CYS A 186 0.31 -2.01 5.45
N ARG A 187 -0.50 -2.53 6.37
CA ARG A 187 -1.18 -1.73 7.39
C ARG A 187 -0.25 -0.98 8.34
N SER A 188 0.96 -1.52 8.56
CA SER A 188 1.98 -0.84 9.35
C SER A 188 3.36 -1.04 8.77
N PRO A 189 4.14 0.04 8.58
CA PRO A 189 5.52 -0.06 8.08
C PRO A 189 6.47 -0.71 9.09
N ILE A 190 6.16 -0.64 10.39
CA ILE A 190 7.09 -1.03 11.48
C ILE A 190 6.53 -2.17 12.32
N ARG A 191 5.22 -2.21 12.55
CA ARG A 191 4.60 -3.21 13.43
C ARG A 191 4.42 -4.52 12.68
N SER A 192 4.72 -5.61 13.39
CA SER A 192 4.42 -6.97 12.90
C SER A 192 2.92 -7.14 12.67
N LEU A 193 2.55 -7.98 11.71
CA LEU A 193 1.18 -8.44 11.47
C LEU A 193 0.48 -8.86 12.78
N PHE A 194 1.19 -9.62 13.63
CA PHE A 194 0.64 -10.17 14.87
C PHE A 194 0.51 -9.16 16.01
N MET A 195 1.19 -8.01 15.90
CA MET A 195 1.20 -6.96 16.93
C MET A 195 0.46 -5.68 16.49
N SER A 196 -0.04 -5.66 15.25
CA SER A 196 -0.81 -4.53 14.73
C SER A 196 -2.16 -4.44 15.44
N ARG A 197 -2.63 -3.23 15.77
CA ARG A 197 -3.91 -2.99 16.47
C ARG A 197 -4.74 -1.94 15.70
N PRO A 198 -6.00 -2.24 15.34
CA PRO A 198 -6.66 -3.54 15.51
C PRO A 198 -5.95 -4.60 14.65
N ALA A 199 -5.86 -5.84 15.14
CA ALA A 199 -5.20 -6.92 14.39
C ALA A 199 -5.90 -7.18 13.05
N ILE A 200 -7.20 -6.93 13.01
CA ILE A 200 -8.07 -7.11 11.86
C ILE A 200 -8.71 -5.76 11.51
N SER A 201 -8.50 -5.30 10.27
CA SER A 201 -9.27 -4.19 9.69
C SER A 201 -10.43 -4.81 8.91
N ILE A 202 -11.66 -4.61 9.40
CA ILE A 202 -12.87 -5.16 8.76
C ILE A 202 -12.97 -4.72 7.29
N PRO A 203 -12.79 -3.42 6.94
CA PRO A 203 -12.79 -3.00 5.54
C PRO A 203 -11.77 -3.76 4.69
N LEU A 204 -10.55 -3.95 5.21
CA LEU A 204 -9.51 -4.66 4.47
C LEU A 204 -9.82 -6.14 4.28
N VAL A 205 -10.28 -6.82 5.33
CA VAL A 205 -10.63 -8.25 5.23
C VAL A 205 -11.81 -8.47 4.29
N VAL A 206 -12.83 -7.61 4.34
CA VAL A 206 -13.96 -7.66 3.39
C VAL A 206 -13.45 -7.45 1.97
N ALA A 207 -12.64 -6.41 1.73
CA ALA A 207 -12.08 -6.14 0.40
C ALA A 207 -11.22 -7.29 -0.13
N MET A 208 -10.39 -7.91 0.71
CA MET A 208 -9.59 -9.08 0.36
C MET A 208 -10.47 -10.29 0.05
N ALA A 209 -11.47 -10.58 0.88
CA ALA A 209 -12.38 -11.69 0.68
C ALA A 209 -13.20 -11.53 -0.61
N THR A 210 -13.72 -10.31 -0.86
CA THR A 210 -14.43 -9.98 -2.11
C THR A 210 -13.51 -10.12 -3.31
N SER A 211 -12.27 -9.63 -3.25
CA SER A 211 -11.29 -9.77 -4.34
C SER A 211 -10.93 -11.23 -4.63
N ALA A 212 -10.73 -12.02 -3.58
CA ALA A 212 -10.48 -13.46 -3.69
C ALA A 212 -11.69 -14.17 -4.30
N ALA A 213 -12.91 -13.85 -3.86
CA ALA A 213 -14.14 -14.42 -4.41
C ALA A 213 -14.31 -14.09 -5.90
N ILE A 214 -14.10 -12.83 -6.30
CA ILE A 214 -14.17 -12.41 -7.71
C ILE A 214 -13.11 -13.14 -8.55
N HIS A 215 -11.89 -13.32 -8.04
CA HIS A 215 -10.87 -14.09 -8.73
C HIS A 215 -11.22 -15.58 -8.83
N LEU A 216 -11.79 -16.18 -7.77
CA LEU A 216 -12.28 -17.56 -7.78
C LEU A 216 -13.38 -17.75 -8.84
N VAL A 217 -14.29 -16.78 -8.99
CA VAL A 217 -15.29 -16.80 -10.06
C VAL A 217 -14.62 -16.85 -11.44
N ALA A 218 -13.59 -16.04 -11.68
CA ALA A 218 -12.89 -15.99 -12.97
C ALA A 218 -12.19 -17.31 -13.36
N ILE A 219 -11.80 -18.13 -12.39
CA ILE A 219 -11.09 -19.40 -12.64
C ILE A 219 -12.00 -20.64 -12.54
N LEU A 220 -12.98 -20.63 -11.63
CA LEU A 220 -13.82 -21.79 -11.36
C LEU A 220 -14.99 -21.91 -12.33
N VAL A 221 -15.58 -20.78 -12.76
CA VAL A 221 -16.74 -20.77 -13.66
C VAL A 221 -16.32 -21.20 -15.07
N PRO A 222 -16.84 -22.33 -15.61
CA PRO A 222 -16.41 -22.85 -16.91
C PRO A 222 -16.59 -21.86 -18.07
N ALA A 223 -17.65 -21.06 -18.05
CA ALA A 223 -17.94 -20.05 -19.08
C ALA A 223 -16.89 -18.94 -19.18
N LEU A 224 -16.13 -18.67 -18.10
CA LEU A 224 -15.11 -17.62 -18.07
C LEU A 224 -13.71 -18.13 -18.44
N ARG A 225 -13.49 -19.45 -18.47
CA ARG A 225 -12.18 -20.05 -18.76
C ARG A 225 -11.61 -19.69 -20.12
N PRO A 226 -12.40 -19.64 -21.22
CA PRO A 226 -11.87 -19.21 -22.52
C PRO A 226 -11.37 -17.76 -22.52
N VAL A 227 -12.01 -16.89 -21.72
CA VAL A 227 -11.66 -15.47 -21.61
C VAL A 227 -10.33 -15.29 -20.90
N PHE A 228 -10.18 -15.90 -19.73
CA PHE A 228 -8.95 -15.81 -18.93
C PHE A 228 -7.89 -16.83 -19.33
N ARG A 229 -8.16 -17.73 -20.29
CA ARG A 229 -7.29 -18.85 -20.67
C ARG A 229 -6.85 -19.67 -19.46
N THR A 230 -7.81 -19.98 -18.58
CA THR A 230 -7.61 -20.72 -17.33
C THR A 230 -8.05 -22.18 -17.48
N PHE A 231 -7.60 -23.02 -16.54
CA PHE A 231 -7.83 -24.45 -16.53
C PHE A 231 -8.44 -24.89 -15.19
N PRO A 232 -9.10 -26.06 -15.13
CA PRO A 232 -9.43 -26.67 -13.85
C PRO A 232 -8.16 -26.84 -13.00
N VAL A 233 -8.18 -26.25 -11.80
CA VAL A 233 -7.07 -26.29 -10.85
C VAL A 233 -7.29 -27.47 -9.89
N SER A 234 -6.34 -28.39 -9.84
CA SER A 234 -6.34 -29.53 -8.92
C SER A 234 -6.01 -29.11 -7.48
N ALA A 235 -6.30 -29.98 -6.51
CA ALA A 235 -6.00 -29.70 -5.10
C ALA A 235 -4.50 -29.46 -4.86
N THR A 236 -3.62 -30.21 -5.54
CA THR A 236 -2.17 -30.05 -5.42
C THR A 236 -1.72 -28.70 -5.97
N GLU A 237 -2.27 -28.26 -7.10
CA GLU A 237 -1.96 -26.96 -7.68
C GLU A 237 -2.44 -25.81 -6.79
N TRP A 238 -3.58 -25.97 -6.11
CA TRP A 238 -4.03 -25.03 -5.08
C TRP A 238 -3.06 -24.91 -3.92
N ILE A 239 -2.50 -26.02 -3.45
CA ILE A 239 -1.46 -26.02 -2.41
C ILE A 239 -0.23 -25.24 -2.87
N TRP A 240 0.20 -25.43 -4.13
CA TRP A 240 1.31 -24.65 -4.70
C TRP A 240 1.01 -23.16 -4.77
N VAL A 241 -0.16 -22.77 -5.30
CA VAL A 241 -0.57 -21.36 -5.42
C VAL A 241 -0.67 -20.67 -4.06
N LEU A 242 -1.34 -21.31 -3.09
CA LEU A 242 -1.50 -20.74 -1.75
C LEU A 242 -0.20 -20.76 -0.96
N GLY A 243 0.56 -21.87 -1.03
CA GLY A 243 1.83 -22.04 -0.32
C GLY A 243 2.89 -21.05 -0.79
N LEU A 244 3.14 -20.99 -2.10
CA LEU A 244 4.09 -20.02 -2.67
C LEU A 244 3.59 -18.59 -2.53
N GLY A 245 2.29 -18.35 -2.71
CA GLY A 245 1.69 -17.03 -2.51
C GLY A 245 1.89 -16.52 -1.09
N ALA A 246 1.80 -17.39 -0.09
CA ALA A 246 1.94 -17.06 1.33
C ALA A 246 3.38 -16.71 1.75
N VAL A 247 4.41 -17.03 0.93
CA VAL A 247 5.83 -16.69 1.19
C VAL A 247 6.03 -15.17 1.36
N VAL A 248 5.14 -14.36 0.79
CA VAL A 248 5.17 -12.90 0.96
C VAL A 248 5.01 -12.47 2.43
N LEU A 249 4.31 -13.25 3.26
CA LEU A 249 4.08 -12.94 4.67
C LEU A 249 5.37 -13.02 5.52
N PRO A 250 6.12 -14.14 5.56
CA PRO A 250 7.40 -14.19 6.27
C PRO A 250 8.44 -13.24 5.67
N ALA A 251 8.44 -13.02 4.34
CA ALA A 251 9.30 -12.03 3.71
C ALA A 251 9.03 -10.61 4.25
N MET A 252 7.76 -10.22 4.36
CA MET A 252 7.39 -8.92 4.95
C MET A 252 7.80 -8.80 6.41
N GLU A 253 7.62 -9.85 7.21
CA GLU A 253 8.04 -9.82 8.61
C GLU A 253 9.56 -9.69 8.74
N LEU A 254 10.34 -10.36 7.88
CA LEU A 254 11.78 -10.20 7.82
C LEU A 254 12.17 -8.75 7.44
N ALA A 255 11.53 -8.18 6.42
CA ALA A 255 11.77 -6.79 6.00
C ALA A 255 11.51 -5.81 7.15
N LYS A 256 10.42 -6.00 7.90
CA LYS A 256 10.09 -5.19 9.08
C LYS A 256 11.10 -5.36 10.22
N ILE A 257 11.62 -6.57 10.45
CA ILE A 257 12.67 -6.81 11.46
C ILE A 257 13.94 -6.03 11.12
N VAL A 258 14.38 -6.10 9.86
CA VAL A 258 15.56 -5.36 9.38
C VAL A 258 15.36 -3.85 9.54
N TYR A 259 14.19 -3.35 9.13
CA TYR A 259 13.83 -1.94 9.27
C TYR A 259 13.86 -1.47 10.73
N ARG A 260 13.28 -2.25 11.67
CA ARG A 260 13.32 -1.94 13.11
C ARG A 260 14.75 -1.85 13.64
N ARG A 261 15.63 -2.78 13.26
CA ARG A 261 17.04 -2.78 13.71
C ARG A 261 17.79 -1.56 13.21
N GLN A 262 17.59 -1.14 11.96
CA GLN A 262 18.21 0.07 11.41
C GLN A 262 17.73 1.35 12.11
N MET A 263 16.44 1.44 12.44
CA MET A 263 15.87 2.56 13.21
C MET A 263 16.38 2.62 14.64
N SER A 264 16.49 1.48 15.34
CA SER A 264 17.07 1.41 16.68
C SER A 264 18.55 1.79 16.72
N GLY A 265 19.30 1.52 15.64
CA GLY A 265 20.70 1.95 15.50
C GLY A 265 20.84 3.47 15.34
N LYS A 266 19.96 4.11 14.57
CA LYS A 266 19.96 5.58 14.39
C LYS A 266 19.58 6.36 15.65
N ARG A 267 18.68 5.82 16.49
CA ARG A 267 18.31 6.42 17.78
C ARG A 267 19.41 6.37 18.86
N ARG A 268 20.50 5.62 18.63
CA ARG A 268 21.63 5.46 19.59
C ARG A 268 22.82 6.38 19.34
N LEU A 269 22.79 7.25 18.31
CA LEU A 269 23.79 8.32 18.20
C LEU A 269 23.49 9.38 19.28
N PRO A 270 24.42 9.61 20.23
CA PRO A 270 24.14 10.47 21.37
C PRO A 270 24.06 11.93 20.95
N ALA A 271 23.09 12.64 21.53
CA ALA A 271 23.10 14.08 21.65
C ALA A 271 24.46 14.52 22.22
N SER A 272 25.32 15.09 21.38
CA SER A 272 26.54 15.74 21.84
C SER A 272 26.80 17.01 21.02
N SER A 273 26.98 18.09 21.78
CA SER A 273 27.39 19.44 21.40
C SER A 273 26.34 20.41 20.82
N SER A 274 25.48 20.94 21.71
CA SER A 274 25.02 22.33 21.63
C SER A 274 24.78 22.90 23.03
N ALA A 275 25.75 22.69 23.92
CA ALA A 275 25.83 23.36 25.21
C ALA A 275 27.19 24.07 25.31
N ALA A 276 27.43 25.03 24.40
CA ALA A 276 28.52 25.99 24.51
C ALA A 276 28.17 27.25 23.69
N SER A 277 28.23 28.41 24.34
CA SER A 277 27.73 29.73 23.92
C SER A 277 26.19 29.83 23.98
N GLN A 278 25.57 30.60 24.87
CA GLN A 278 25.90 31.96 25.28
C GLN A 278 25.81 32.14 26.81
N ARG A 279 26.98 32.25 27.46
CA ARG A 279 27.19 33.18 28.57
C ARG A 279 28.15 34.23 28.05
N ARG A 280 27.64 35.43 27.78
CA ARG A 280 28.27 36.74 27.96
C ARG A 280 27.30 37.80 27.47
#